data_AF-A0A5N5SUE3-F1
#
_entry.id   AF-A0A5N5SUE3-F1
#
_cell.length_a   1.000
_cell.length_b   1.000
_cell.length_c   1.000
_cell.angle_alpha   90.00
_cell.angle_beta   90.00
_cell.angle_gamma   90.00
#
_symmetry.space_group_name_H-M   'P 1'
#
loop_
_entity.id
_entity.type
_entity.pdbx_description
1 polymer ?
#
loop_
_entity_poly.entity_id
_entity_poly.type
_entity_poly.pdbx_seq_one_letter_code
_entity_poly.pdbx_strand_id
1 'polypeptide(L)'
;MCVNSSFIMGVKLIFCILFLCASGSTGFESVDGINMSSYHHQEDIVVLFSNLTQNYPDLAEYYSIGKSVKGRDLLVIKISKDVKERSLYKPMFKYVANMHGDEAVGRELVLYLAQYLLKNYGKQKRVTDLVSNTEIHLLPSMNPDGFEISKDGECDNFIKHSRENANRVDLNRNFPSQWDELSSDDMVANREPETLAVMSWIVQNSFVLSGNLHGGSVVASYPYDDSR
;
A
#
# COMPACT_ATOMS: atom_id res chain seq x y z
N MET A 1 -11.34 -11.76 -0.99
CA MET A 1 -10.31 -11.10 -1.81
C MET A 1 -10.29 -11.72 -3.19
N CYS A 2 -10.76 -10.98 -4.19
CA CYS A 2 -11.05 -11.49 -5.54
C CYS A 2 -9.83 -11.50 -6.47
N VAL A 3 -8.67 -11.87 -5.95
CA VAL A 3 -7.62 -12.38 -6.83
C VAL A 3 -7.64 -13.87 -6.64
N ASN A 4 -8.39 -14.53 -7.52
CA ASN A 4 -8.32 -15.97 -7.69
C ASN A 4 -6.83 -16.33 -7.72
N SER A 5 -6.39 -17.36 -7.01
CA SER A 5 -4.99 -17.85 -7.07
C SER A 5 -4.54 -18.11 -8.53
N SER A 6 -5.49 -18.12 -9.48
CA SER A 6 -5.31 -18.12 -10.93
C SER A 6 -4.81 -16.82 -11.58
N PHE A 7 -4.90 -15.63 -10.97
CA PHE A 7 -4.30 -14.41 -11.56
C PHE A 7 -2.77 -14.45 -11.50
N ILE A 8 -2.22 -15.08 -10.45
CA ILE A 8 -0.80 -15.47 -10.37
C ILE A 8 -0.44 -16.48 -11.47
N MET A 9 -1.43 -17.21 -11.99
CA MET A 9 -1.25 -18.25 -13.01
C MET A 9 -1.37 -17.75 -14.45
N GLY A 10 -1.89 -16.54 -14.68
CA GLY A 10 -2.21 -15.99 -16.01
C GLY A 10 -1.01 -15.56 -16.88
N VAL A 11 0.20 -15.47 -16.32
CA VAL A 11 1.43 -15.18 -17.09
C VAL A 11 1.94 -16.44 -17.85
N LYS A 12 1.33 -17.61 -17.62
CA LYS A 12 1.79 -18.90 -18.18
C LYS A 12 1.48 -19.16 -19.66
N LEU A 13 0.70 -18.32 -20.37
CA LEU A 13 0.20 -18.70 -21.70
C LEU A 13 1.01 -18.25 -22.93
N ILE A 14 2.16 -17.57 -22.78
CA ILE A 14 2.93 -17.07 -23.95
C ILE A 14 4.24 -17.86 -24.21
N PHE A 15 4.67 -18.76 -23.33
CA PHE A 15 5.88 -19.56 -23.57
C PHE A 15 5.66 -21.03 -23.19
N CYS A 16 5.05 -21.81 -24.07
CA CYS A 16 5.19 -23.27 -24.02
C CYS A 16 4.71 -23.91 -25.33
N ILE A 17 5.52 -23.78 -26.38
CA ILE A 17 5.58 -24.79 -27.44
C ILE A 17 7.00 -25.34 -27.41
N LEU A 18 7.10 -26.66 -27.20
CA LEU A 18 8.30 -27.51 -27.18
C LEU A 18 9.19 -27.40 -25.93
N PHE A 19 8.98 -28.31 -24.97
CA PHE A 19 9.97 -29.36 -24.67
C PHE A 19 9.39 -30.39 -23.68
N LEU A 20 9.58 -31.67 -24.01
CA LEU A 20 9.15 -32.83 -23.22
C LEU A 20 9.96 -32.98 -21.91
N CYS A 21 9.25 -33.48 -20.89
CA CYS A 21 9.72 -34.29 -19.77
C CYS A 21 10.90 -33.79 -18.93
N ALA A 22 10.58 -33.13 -17.81
CA ALA A 22 11.31 -33.31 -16.56
C ALA A 22 10.32 -33.19 -15.39
N SER A 23 10.18 -34.28 -14.62
CA SER A 23 9.41 -34.34 -13.38
C SER A 23 10.11 -33.47 -12.33
N GLY A 24 9.56 -32.28 -12.08
CA GLY A 24 9.98 -31.39 -11.00
C GLY A 24 8.80 -30.52 -10.59
N SER A 25 8.35 -30.64 -9.36
CA SER A 25 7.35 -29.77 -8.75
C SER A 25 7.87 -28.32 -8.74
N THR A 26 7.45 -27.52 -9.71
CA THR A 26 7.79 -26.09 -9.81
C THR A 26 6.82 -25.29 -8.94
N GLY A 27 7.14 -25.18 -7.65
CA GLY A 27 6.50 -24.24 -6.73
C GLY A 27 6.92 -22.82 -7.09
N PHE A 28 6.03 -22.09 -7.77
CA PHE A 28 6.21 -20.69 -8.13
C PHE A 28 5.81 -19.81 -6.92
N GLU A 29 6.55 -19.89 -5.81
CA GLU A 29 6.17 -19.24 -4.53
C GLU A 29 7.02 -18.02 -4.18
N SER A 30 8.17 -17.81 -4.84
CA SER A 30 9.01 -16.64 -4.59
C SER A 30 9.54 -16.04 -5.89
N VAL A 31 9.35 -14.72 -6.07
CA VAL A 31 10.01 -13.92 -7.11
C VAL A 31 11.05 -13.06 -6.41
N ASP A 32 12.32 -13.14 -6.84
CA ASP A 32 13.45 -12.49 -6.17
C ASP A 32 13.57 -12.80 -4.65
N GLY A 33 13.13 -14.01 -4.24
CA GLY A 33 13.09 -14.42 -2.83
C GLY A 33 12.08 -13.63 -1.98
N ILE A 34 11.08 -13.00 -2.61
CA ILE A 34 9.92 -12.39 -1.96
C ILE A 34 8.78 -13.38 -2.04
N ASN A 35 8.25 -13.80 -0.89
CA ASN A 35 7.08 -14.66 -0.84
C ASN A 35 5.83 -13.85 -1.22
N MET A 36 5.12 -14.31 -2.24
CA MET A 36 3.88 -13.68 -2.74
C MET A 36 2.64 -14.57 -2.60
N SER A 37 2.70 -15.63 -1.77
CA SER A 37 1.66 -16.66 -1.68
C SER A 37 0.56 -16.37 -0.65
N SER A 38 0.75 -15.38 0.23
CA SER A 38 -0.18 -15.05 1.30
C SER A 38 -0.38 -13.55 1.49
N TYR A 39 -1.55 -13.19 2.00
CA TYR A 39 -1.86 -11.85 2.47
C TYR A 39 -1.24 -11.60 3.85
N HIS A 40 -0.76 -10.38 4.09
CA HIS A 40 -0.15 -9.99 5.36
C HIS A 40 -1.20 -9.33 6.26
N HIS A 41 -1.49 -9.94 7.42
CA HIS A 41 -2.28 -9.30 8.47
C HIS A 41 -1.47 -8.20 9.17
N GLN A 42 -2.11 -7.41 10.02
CA GLN A 42 -1.47 -6.27 10.67
C GLN A 42 -0.18 -6.66 11.41
N GLU A 43 -0.18 -7.78 12.15
CA GLU A 43 0.98 -8.26 12.90
C GLU A 43 2.11 -8.67 11.96
N ASP A 44 1.80 -9.24 10.80
CA ASP A 44 2.78 -9.61 9.78
C ASP A 44 3.47 -8.37 9.18
N ILE A 45 2.73 -7.28 8.95
CA ILE A 45 3.30 -6.01 8.48
C ILE A 45 4.29 -5.44 9.50
N VAL A 46 3.95 -5.47 10.79
CA VAL A 46 4.85 -5.02 11.86
C VAL A 46 6.15 -5.81 11.84
N VAL A 47 6.06 -7.15 11.76
CA VAL A 47 7.23 -8.04 11.70
C VAL A 47 8.04 -7.78 10.43
N LEU A 48 7.39 -7.66 9.28
CA LEU A 48 8.06 -7.39 8.00
C LEU A 48 8.80 -6.05 8.03
N PHE A 49 8.16 -4.97 8.46
CA PHE A 49 8.80 -3.65 8.52
C PHE A 49 9.96 -3.62 9.51
N SER A 50 9.80 -4.23 10.69
CA SER A 50 10.89 -4.39 11.65
C SER A 50 12.09 -5.12 11.06
N ASN A 51 11.86 -6.23 10.36
CA ASN A 51 12.91 -6.98 9.68
C ASN A 51 13.57 -6.16 8.56
N LEU A 52 12.80 -5.41 7.77
CA LEU A 52 13.34 -4.57 6.71
C LEU A 52 14.22 -3.45 7.26
N THR A 53 13.79 -2.76 8.32
CA THR A 53 14.59 -1.67 8.90
C THR A 53 15.81 -2.16 9.66
N GLN A 54 15.76 -3.36 10.26
CA GLN A 54 16.95 -3.98 10.85
C GLN A 54 17.98 -4.41 9.81
N ASN A 55 17.52 -4.94 8.67
CA ASN A 55 18.42 -5.40 7.59
C ASN A 55 18.93 -4.25 6.71
N TYR A 56 18.21 -3.13 6.63
CA TYR A 56 18.54 -1.98 5.79
C TYR A 56 18.48 -0.65 6.57
N PRO A 57 19.21 -0.50 7.69
CA PRO A 57 19.05 0.62 8.63
C PRO A 57 19.47 1.99 8.07
N ASP A 58 20.24 2.01 6.98
CA ASP A 58 20.65 3.25 6.31
C ASP A 58 19.76 3.60 5.11
N LEU A 59 18.82 2.72 4.75
CA LEU A 59 17.91 2.91 3.62
C LEU A 59 16.44 2.95 4.02
N ALA A 60 16.08 2.38 5.17
CA ALA A 60 14.70 2.21 5.59
C ALA A 60 14.48 2.59 7.06
N GLU A 61 13.36 3.26 7.31
CA GLU A 61 12.74 3.41 8.61
C GLU A 61 11.23 3.19 8.45
N TYR A 62 10.54 2.82 9.52
CA TYR A 62 9.07 2.81 9.50
C TYR A 62 8.54 3.55 10.72
N TYR A 63 7.37 4.14 10.55
CA TYR A 63 6.69 4.93 11.58
C TYR A 63 5.18 4.80 11.44
N SER A 64 4.45 5.20 12.48
CA SER A 64 2.99 5.26 12.47
C SER A 64 2.54 6.69 12.22
N ILE A 65 1.59 6.90 11.29
CA ILE A 65 0.97 8.22 11.06
C ILE A 65 -0.26 8.47 11.94
N GLY A 66 -0.67 7.47 12.69
CA GLY A 66 -1.89 7.50 13.49
C GLY A 66 -2.41 6.10 13.76
N LYS A 67 -3.60 6.02 14.36
CA LYS A 67 -4.25 4.76 14.66
C LYS A 67 -5.64 4.72 14.04
N SER A 68 -6.05 3.53 13.62
CA SER A 68 -7.41 3.23 13.22
C SER A 68 -8.38 3.29 14.39
N VAL A 69 -9.67 3.18 14.12
CA VAL A 69 -10.73 3.15 15.14
C VAL A 69 -10.49 2.07 16.20
N LYS A 70 -10.02 0.87 15.83
CA LYS A 70 -9.69 -0.20 16.79
C LYS A 70 -8.26 -0.13 17.33
N GLY A 71 -7.54 0.97 17.09
CA GLY A 71 -6.22 1.22 17.68
C GLY A 71 -5.05 0.60 16.93
N ARG A 72 -5.25 0.03 15.74
CA ARG A 72 -4.16 -0.51 14.90
C ARG A 72 -3.39 0.64 14.25
N ASP A 73 -2.06 0.57 14.29
CA ASP A 73 -1.20 1.58 13.68
C ASP A 73 -1.32 1.65 12.16
N LEU A 74 -1.41 2.86 11.62
CA LEU A 74 -1.28 3.14 10.19
C LEU A 74 0.21 3.26 9.88
N LEU A 75 0.83 2.12 9.59
CA LEU A 75 2.27 2.00 9.43
C LEU A 75 2.71 2.41 8.03
N VAL A 76 3.74 3.26 7.97
CA VAL A 76 4.40 3.69 6.75
C VAL A 76 5.85 3.25 6.80
N ILE A 77 6.35 2.63 5.72
CA ILE A 77 7.80 2.45 5.53
C ILE A 77 8.34 3.55 4.61
N LYS A 78 9.37 4.25 5.08
CA LYS A 78 10.13 5.26 4.34
C LYS A 78 11.40 4.63 3.80
N ILE A 79 11.64 4.79 2.51
CA ILE A 79 12.81 4.25 1.81
C ILE A 79 13.51 5.39 1.08
N SER A 80 14.78 5.64 1.44
CA SER A 80 15.65 6.57 0.72
C SER A 80 17.12 6.33 1.05
N LYS A 81 18.03 6.74 0.17
CA LYS A 81 19.48 6.64 0.41
C LYS A 81 19.95 7.39 1.67
N ASP A 82 19.25 8.44 2.06
CA ASP A 82 19.54 9.35 3.15
C ASP A 82 18.38 9.37 4.15
N VAL A 83 17.91 8.17 4.52
CA VAL A 83 16.68 7.99 5.31
C VAL A 83 16.66 8.79 6.62
N LYS A 84 17.81 9.02 7.25
CA LYS A 84 17.93 9.75 8.53
C LYS A 84 17.86 11.26 8.38
N GLU A 85 18.35 11.80 7.26
CA GLU A 85 18.41 13.23 6.99
C GLU A 85 18.22 13.48 5.50
N ARG A 86 17.03 13.98 5.14
CA ARG A 86 16.65 14.19 3.75
C ARG A 86 17.50 15.27 3.07
N SER A 87 18.08 14.94 1.93
CA SER A 87 18.77 15.90 1.05
C SER A 87 17.82 16.97 0.52
N LEU A 88 18.36 18.18 0.35
CA LEU A 88 17.65 19.29 -0.29
C LEU A 88 17.16 18.89 -1.70
N TYR A 89 15.96 19.37 -2.06
CA TYR A 89 15.31 19.15 -3.36
C TYR A 89 14.99 17.71 -3.73
N LYS A 90 15.19 16.73 -2.84
CA LYS A 90 14.81 15.35 -3.08
C LYS A 90 13.28 15.19 -3.08
N PRO A 91 12.61 14.86 -4.19
CA PRO A 91 11.16 14.73 -4.22
C PRO A 91 10.66 13.65 -3.26
N MET A 92 9.58 13.96 -2.53
CA MET A 92 8.83 12.98 -1.74
C MET A 92 7.74 12.36 -2.61
N PHE A 93 7.70 11.04 -2.64
CA PHE A 93 6.67 10.26 -3.31
C PHE A 93 5.93 9.40 -2.29
N LYS A 94 4.62 9.20 -2.48
CA LYS A 94 3.88 8.22 -1.68
C LYS A 94 2.99 7.28 -2.48
N TYR A 95 2.90 6.04 -2.00
CA TYR A 95 1.77 5.16 -2.28
C TYR A 95 0.94 4.95 -1.01
N VAL A 96 -0.37 5.01 -1.18
CA VAL A 96 -1.36 4.56 -0.21
C VAL A 96 -2.11 3.38 -0.82
N ALA A 97 -2.45 2.39 -0.01
CA ALA A 97 -3.24 1.26 -0.47
C ALA A 97 -4.25 0.84 0.59
N ASN A 98 -5.22 0.04 0.15
CA ASN A 98 -6.18 -0.65 1.02
C ASN A 98 -6.91 0.34 1.95
N MET A 99 -7.32 1.49 1.38
CA MET A 99 -8.25 2.40 2.04
C MET A 99 -9.65 1.80 2.14
N HIS A 100 -10.00 0.92 1.20
CA HIS A 100 -11.07 -0.03 1.36
C HIS A 100 -10.48 -1.36 1.80
N GLY A 101 -10.95 -1.89 2.94
CA GLY A 101 -10.32 -3.03 3.59
C GLY A 101 -10.36 -4.32 2.76
N ASP A 102 -11.36 -4.50 1.90
CA ASP A 102 -11.51 -5.65 1.02
C ASP A 102 -10.73 -5.56 -0.31
N GLU A 103 -10.16 -4.41 -0.63
CA GLU A 103 -9.36 -4.16 -1.83
C GLU A 103 -7.86 -4.46 -1.60
N ALA A 104 -7.56 -5.73 -1.32
CA ALA A 104 -6.27 -6.17 -0.77
C ALA A 104 -5.07 -6.18 -1.72
N VAL A 105 -5.28 -6.12 -3.05
CA VAL A 105 -4.16 -6.27 -4.01
C VAL A 105 -3.13 -5.16 -3.85
N GLY A 106 -3.60 -3.92 -3.69
CA GLY A 106 -2.72 -2.77 -3.49
C GLY A 106 -1.84 -2.92 -2.24
N ARG A 107 -2.39 -3.48 -1.16
CA ARG A 107 -1.68 -3.73 0.11
C ARG A 107 -0.44 -4.57 -0.14
N GLU A 108 -0.62 -5.73 -0.75
CA GLU A 108 0.46 -6.68 -1.01
C GLU A 108 1.48 -6.12 -2.02
N LEU A 109 1.01 -5.45 -3.08
CA LEU A 109 1.92 -4.83 -4.05
C LEU A 109 2.81 -3.77 -3.42
N VAL A 110 2.30 -2.98 -2.46
CA VAL A 110 3.11 -2.00 -1.73
C VAL A 110 4.13 -2.68 -0.82
N LEU A 111 3.77 -3.76 -0.14
CA LEU A 111 4.70 -4.57 0.66
C LEU A 111 5.79 -5.21 -0.20
N TYR A 112 5.43 -5.74 -1.36
CA TYR A 112 6.40 -6.32 -2.31
C TYR A 112 7.30 -5.25 -2.90
N LEU A 113 6.76 -4.07 -3.22
CA LEU A 113 7.56 -2.94 -3.69
C LEU A 113 8.62 -2.54 -2.65
N ALA A 114 8.25 -2.45 -1.37
CA ALA A 114 9.19 -2.13 -0.30
C ALA A 114 10.36 -3.14 -0.25
N GLN A 115 10.03 -4.44 -0.26
CA GLN A 115 11.04 -5.50 -0.29
C GLN A 115 11.91 -5.46 -1.55
N TYR A 116 11.29 -5.25 -2.72
CA TYR A 116 11.97 -5.23 -4.01
C TYR A 116 12.97 -4.07 -4.09
N LEU A 117 12.57 -2.87 -3.66
CA LEU A 117 13.44 -1.69 -3.65
C LEU A 117 14.68 -1.92 -2.77
N LEU A 118 14.48 -2.44 -1.55
CA LEU A 118 15.58 -2.66 -0.61
C LEU A 118 16.51 -3.81 -1.06
N LYS A 119 15.96 -4.94 -1.52
CA LYS A 119 16.74 -6.10 -1.97
C LYS A 119 17.58 -5.81 -3.22
N ASN A 120 17.13 -4.89 -4.08
CA ASN A 120 17.76 -4.58 -5.36
C ASN A 120 18.55 -3.27 -5.38
N TYR A 121 18.53 -2.47 -4.30
CA TYR A 121 19.40 -1.31 -4.17
C TYR A 121 20.87 -1.73 -4.22
N GLY A 122 21.67 -1.04 -5.04
CA GLY A 122 23.07 -1.38 -5.32
C GLY A 122 23.27 -2.53 -6.32
N LYS A 123 22.22 -3.29 -6.67
CA LYS A 123 22.29 -4.39 -7.63
C LYS A 123 21.71 -3.99 -9.00
N GLN A 124 20.56 -3.33 -8.99
CA GLN A 124 19.88 -2.88 -10.21
C GLN A 124 20.00 -1.37 -10.35
N LYS A 125 20.62 -0.90 -11.45
CA LYS A 125 20.84 0.53 -11.69
C LYS A 125 19.55 1.36 -11.54
N ARG A 126 18.45 0.90 -12.14
CA ARG A 126 17.15 1.59 -12.07
C ARG A 126 16.65 1.75 -10.62
N VAL A 127 16.77 0.72 -9.79
CA VAL A 127 16.34 0.76 -8.38
C VAL A 127 17.27 1.66 -7.57
N THR A 128 18.58 1.54 -7.77
CA THR A 128 19.59 2.39 -7.12
C THR A 128 19.34 3.86 -7.43
N ASP A 129 19.12 4.20 -8.70
CA ASP A 129 18.85 5.57 -9.12
C ASP A 129 17.55 6.09 -8.50
N LEU A 130 16.48 5.27 -8.47
CA LEU A 130 15.19 5.65 -7.91
C LEU A 130 15.29 5.98 -6.41
N VAL A 131 15.85 5.06 -5.61
CA VAL A 131 16.00 5.23 -4.14
C VAL A 131 17.03 6.30 -3.78
N SER A 132 18.05 6.51 -4.64
CA SER A 132 19.05 7.57 -4.41
C SER A 132 18.47 8.97 -4.57
N ASN A 133 17.51 9.14 -5.49
CA ASN A 133 17.00 10.44 -5.90
C ASN A 133 15.57 10.73 -5.41
N THR A 134 14.93 9.80 -4.70
CA THR A 134 13.54 9.96 -4.23
C THR A 134 13.44 9.55 -2.77
N GLU A 135 12.64 10.26 -1.99
CA GLU A 135 12.20 9.79 -0.68
C GLU A 135 10.81 9.14 -0.84
N ILE A 136 10.75 7.83 -0.66
CA ILE A 136 9.59 7.00 -1.00
C ILE A 136 8.89 6.60 0.30
N HIS A 137 7.60 6.93 0.43
CA HIS A 137 6.78 6.54 1.56
C HIS A 137 5.67 5.59 1.13
N LEU A 138 5.56 4.47 1.81
CA LEU A 138 4.67 3.37 1.43
C LEU A 138 3.74 3.04 2.60
N LEU A 139 2.46 3.40 2.47
CA LEU A 139 1.38 3.05 3.40
C LEU A 139 0.60 1.86 2.81
N PRO A 140 0.91 0.61 3.19
CA PRO A 140 0.24 -0.58 2.65
C PRO A 140 -1.24 -0.66 3.03
N SER A 141 -1.64 -0.05 4.15
CA SER A 141 -3.00 -0.17 4.67
C SER A 141 -3.46 1.09 5.37
N MET A 142 -4.32 1.85 4.70
CA MET A 142 -5.04 2.95 5.35
C MET A 142 -6.22 2.46 6.20
N ASN A 143 -6.86 1.35 5.85
CA ASN A 143 -7.99 0.76 6.60
C ASN A 143 -7.66 -0.66 7.11
N PRO A 144 -6.78 -0.80 8.11
CA PRO A 144 -6.44 -2.11 8.67
C PRO A 144 -7.66 -2.78 9.32
N ASP A 145 -8.59 -2.01 9.89
CA ASP A 145 -9.77 -2.58 10.57
C ASP A 145 -10.74 -3.27 9.61
N GLY A 146 -10.97 -2.68 8.44
CA GLY A 146 -11.75 -3.28 7.37
C GLY A 146 -11.04 -4.51 6.77
N PHE A 147 -9.71 -4.46 6.66
CA PHE A 147 -8.93 -5.59 6.16
C PHE A 147 -9.06 -6.82 7.06
N GLU A 148 -8.92 -6.67 8.38
CA GLU A 148 -8.97 -7.80 9.32
C GLU A 148 -10.34 -8.51 9.38
N ILE A 149 -11.42 -7.84 8.97
CA ILE A 149 -12.75 -8.45 8.87
C ILE A 149 -13.08 -8.93 7.45
N SER A 150 -12.22 -8.62 6.47
CA SER A 150 -12.32 -9.13 5.11
C SER A 150 -12.01 -10.62 5.08
N LYS A 151 -12.57 -11.32 4.08
CA LYS A 151 -12.30 -12.76 3.89
C LYS A 151 -11.75 -13.04 2.50
N ASP A 152 -10.74 -13.88 2.46
CA ASP A 152 -10.10 -14.36 1.23
C ASP A 152 -11.11 -15.05 0.31
N GLY A 153 -10.94 -14.87 -1.00
CA GLY A 153 -11.85 -15.43 -2.01
C GLY A 153 -13.24 -14.78 -2.14
N GLU A 154 -13.68 -13.94 -1.18
CA GLU A 154 -14.97 -13.23 -1.30
C GLU A 154 -14.79 -11.92 -2.10
N CYS A 155 -15.54 -11.78 -3.20
CA CYS A 155 -15.43 -10.69 -4.18
C CYS A 155 -16.46 -9.58 -3.98
N ASP A 156 -17.57 -9.90 -3.33
CA ASP A 156 -18.69 -9.01 -3.07
C ASP A 156 -18.97 -9.03 -1.56
N ASN A 157 -18.31 -8.14 -0.81
CA ASN A 157 -18.42 -8.09 0.66
C ASN A 157 -19.52 -7.14 1.16
N PHE A 158 -20.65 -7.04 0.44
CA PHE A 158 -21.82 -6.26 0.89
C PHE A 158 -22.32 -6.66 2.29
N ILE A 159 -22.08 -7.91 2.72
CA ILE A 159 -22.60 -8.47 3.98
C ILE A 159 -21.71 -8.11 5.19
N LYS A 160 -20.40 -7.92 4.99
CA LYS A 160 -19.46 -7.74 6.11
C LYS A 160 -19.02 -6.30 6.34
N HIS A 161 -19.36 -5.37 5.45
CA HIS A 161 -18.95 -3.95 5.53
C HIS A 161 -17.43 -3.81 5.75
N SER A 162 -16.66 -4.65 5.05
CA SER A 162 -15.20 -4.68 5.16
C SER A 162 -14.52 -3.66 4.26
N ARG A 163 -15.29 -3.02 3.39
CA ARG A 163 -14.88 -1.87 2.58
C ARG A 163 -14.68 -0.65 3.46
N GLU A 164 -15.67 -0.33 4.28
CA GLU A 164 -15.69 0.80 5.19
C GLU A 164 -14.73 0.58 6.37
N ASN A 165 -14.45 1.65 7.14
CA ASN A 165 -13.69 1.51 8.39
C ASN A 165 -14.55 0.88 9.51
N ALA A 166 -14.01 0.75 10.72
CA ALA A 166 -14.75 0.09 11.81
C ALA A 166 -16.05 0.81 12.24
N ASN A 167 -16.18 2.12 11.95
CA ASN A 167 -17.39 2.91 12.17
C ASN A 167 -18.38 2.85 11.00
N ARG A 168 -18.10 2.04 9.97
CA ARG A 168 -18.90 1.90 8.74
C ARG A 168 -18.94 3.16 7.89
N VAL A 169 -17.86 3.94 7.90
CA VAL A 169 -17.67 5.09 7.02
C VAL A 169 -16.75 4.72 5.86
N ASP A 170 -17.17 5.02 4.64
CA ASP A 170 -16.32 4.93 3.45
C ASP A 170 -15.26 6.06 3.52
N LEU A 171 -14.00 5.68 3.77
CA LEU A 171 -12.89 6.63 3.92
C LEU A 171 -12.65 7.44 2.64
N ASN A 172 -13.01 6.92 1.46
CA ASN A 172 -12.91 7.62 0.18
C ASN A 172 -14.09 8.57 -0.10
N ARG A 173 -14.98 8.75 0.87
CA ARG A 173 -16.02 9.78 0.90
C ARG A 173 -15.88 10.71 2.10
N ASN A 174 -14.83 10.53 2.89
CA ASN A 174 -14.64 11.23 4.15
C ASN A 174 -13.64 12.39 4.08
N PHE A 175 -12.95 12.60 2.95
CA PHE A 175 -12.12 13.78 2.73
C PHE A 175 -12.98 15.02 2.40
N PRO A 176 -12.53 16.24 2.77
CA PRO A 176 -13.17 17.49 2.33
C PRO A 176 -13.27 17.56 0.79
N SER A 177 -14.45 17.91 0.26
CA SER A 177 -14.62 18.17 -1.17
C SER A 177 -14.25 19.60 -1.53
N GLN A 178 -13.79 19.79 -2.77
CA GLN A 178 -13.55 21.12 -3.35
C GLN A 178 -14.84 21.96 -3.51
N TRP A 179 -16.01 21.30 -3.49
CA TRP A 179 -17.30 21.94 -3.62
C TRP A 179 -17.91 22.34 -2.27
N ASP A 180 -17.29 21.91 -1.17
CA ASP A 180 -17.77 22.22 0.17
C ASP A 180 -17.27 23.61 0.60
N GLU A 181 -18.17 24.46 1.08
CA GLU A 181 -17.82 25.71 1.76
C GLU A 181 -17.56 25.43 3.24
N LEU A 182 -16.40 24.84 3.56
CA LEU A 182 -16.03 24.46 4.92
C LEU A 182 -15.26 25.57 5.65
N SER A 183 -15.62 25.83 6.91
CA SER A 183 -14.72 26.54 7.82
C SER A 183 -13.51 25.67 8.18
N SER A 184 -12.47 26.25 8.76
CA SER A 184 -11.31 25.49 9.24
C SER A 184 -11.69 24.40 10.26
N ASP A 185 -12.69 24.66 11.11
CA ASP A 185 -13.19 23.67 12.08
C ASP A 185 -13.95 22.54 11.37
N ASP A 186 -14.71 22.87 10.32
CA ASP A 186 -15.46 21.88 9.54
C ASP A 186 -14.56 20.98 8.67
N MET A 187 -13.33 21.41 8.36
CA MET A 187 -12.36 20.58 7.63
C MET A 187 -12.02 19.30 8.40
N VAL A 188 -12.00 19.37 9.73
CA VAL A 188 -11.63 18.27 10.62
C VAL A 188 -12.83 17.64 11.34
N ALA A 189 -13.94 18.35 11.45
CA ALA A 189 -15.14 17.84 12.10
C ALA A 189 -15.70 16.60 11.36
N ASN A 190 -16.15 15.61 12.12
CA ASN A 190 -16.76 14.36 11.61
C ASN A 190 -15.87 13.58 10.63
N ARG A 191 -14.56 13.64 10.81
CA ARG A 191 -13.58 12.86 10.05
C ARG A 191 -13.16 11.64 10.87
N GLU A 192 -13.04 10.52 10.20
CA GLU A 192 -12.54 9.28 10.80
C GLU A 192 -11.05 9.42 11.16
N PRO A 193 -10.58 8.70 12.20
CA PRO A 193 -9.21 8.82 12.66
C PRO A 193 -8.20 8.44 11.56
N GLU A 194 -8.53 7.50 10.68
CA GLU A 194 -7.70 7.15 9.52
C GLU A 194 -7.59 8.32 8.52
N THR A 195 -8.71 8.99 8.23
CA THR A 195 -8.76 10.16 7.35
C THR A 195 -7.94 11.32 7.93
N LEU A 196 -8.11 11.62 9.23
CA LEU A 196 -7.37 12.67 9.91
C LEU A 196 -5.86 12.40 9.93
N ALA A 197 -5.46 11.15 10.18
CA ALA A 197 -4.07 10.74 10.14
C ALA A 197 -3.44 10.99 8.76
N VAL A 198 -4.14 10.60 7.69
CA VAL A 198 -3.66 10.80 6.31
C VAL A 198 -3.68 12.28 5.91
N MET A 199 -4.70 13.05 6.26
CA MET A 199 -4.75 14.49 6.01
C MET A 199 -3.57 15.20 6.66
N SER A 200 -3.35 14.93 7.95
CA SER A 200 -2.23 15.46 8.74
C SER A 200 -0.88 15.07 8.11
N TRP A 201 -0.73 13.81 7.73
CA TRP A 201 0.47 13.32 7.06
C TRP A 201 0.72 14.00 5.71
N ILE A 202 -0.32 14.26 4.92
CA ILE A 202 -0.20 14.96 3.63
C ILE A 202 0.26 16.40 3.83
N VAL A 203 -0.33 17.15 4.75
CA VAL A 203 -0.01 18.59 4.92
C VAL A 203 1.32 18.84 5.62
N GLN A 204 1.78 17.89 6.45
CA GLN A 204 3.07 17.98 7.14
C GLN A 204 4.27 17.64 6.25
N ASN A 205 4.04 17.07 5.06
CA ASN A 205 5.09 16.60 4.17
C ASN A 205 4.97 17.23 2.78
N SER A 206 6.10 17.42 2.10
CA SER A 206 6.15 18.02 0.76
C SER A 206 6.00 16.97 -0.35
N PHE A 207 4.93 16.15 -0.29
CA PHE A 207 4.65 15.14 -1.32
C PHE A 207 4.45 15.78 -2.69
N VAL A 208 5.25 15.36 -3.66
CA VAL A 208 5.21 15.88 -5.04
C VAL A 208 4.30 15.03 -5.93
N LEU A 209 4.32 13.71 -5.73
CA LEU A 209 3.52 12.76 -6.48
C LEU A 209 2.97 11.69 -5.53
N SER A 210 1.77 11.21 -5.84
CA SER A 210 1.03 10.25 -5.04
C SER A 210 0.28 9.28 -5.93
N GLY A 211 0.08 8.06 -5.45
CA GLY A 211 -0.95 7.16 -5.96
C GLY A 211 -1.69 6.50 -4.81
N ASN A 212 -2.98 6.24 -4.99
CA ASN A 212 -3.77 5.42 -4.07
C ASN A 212 -4.33 4.21 -4.81
N LEU A 213 -4.07 3.01 -4.29
CA LEU A 213 -4.35 1.75 -4.98
C LEU A 213 -5.69 1.16 -4.53
N HIS A 214 -6.53 0.84 -5.52
CA HIS A 214 -7.86 0.28 -5.36
C HIS A 214 -8.02 -1.08 -6.07
N GLY A 215 -9.05 -1.80 -5.67
CA GLY A 215 -9.55 -3.02 -6.33
C GLY A 215 -10.90 -2.78 -7.03
N GLY A 216 -11.36 -3.78 -7.79
CA GLY A 216 -12.68 -3.77 -8.45
C GLY A 216 -12.68 -3.35 -9.93
N SER A 217 -11.63 -2.70 -10.41
CA SER A 217 -11.44 -2.38 -11.84
C SER A 217 -9.95 -2.34 -12.21
N VAL A 218 -9.65 -2.26 -13.51
CA VAL A 218 -8.30 -2.12 -14.06
C VAL A 218 -8.24 -0.85 -14.90
N VAL A 219 -8.00 0.27 -14.23
CA VAL A 219 -7.95 1.62 -14.82
C VAL A 219 -7.06 2.52 -13.97
N ALA A 220 -6.42 3.51 -14.60
CA ALA A 220 -5.77 4.61 -13.89
C ALA A 220 -6.71 5.82 -13.88
N SER A 221 -7.45 6.01 -12.78
CA SER A 221 -8.26 7.22 -12.57
C SER A 221 -7.38 8.41 -12.22
N TYR A 222 -7.78 9.61 -12.64
CA TYR A 222 -7.08 10.87 -12.37
C TYR A 222 -8.09 11.99 -12.10
N PRO A 223 -7.69 13.06 -11.39
CA PRO A 223 -8.60 14.14 -11.01
C PRO A 223 -9.29 14.82 -12.21
N TYR A 224 -10.51 15.33 -12.04
CA TYR A 224 -11.33 15.30 -10.82
C TYR A 224 -12.27 14.08 -10.79
N ASP A 225 -12.59 13.60 -9.59
CA ASP A 225 -13.51 12.46 -9.38
C ASP A 225 -15.00 12.87 -9.37
N ASP A 226 -15.31 14.18 -9.26
CA ASP A 226 -16.66 14.73 -9.24
C ASP A 226 -16.78 16.05 -10.03
N SER A 227 -18.02 16.53 -10.21
CA SER A 227 -18.36 17.80 -10.86
C SER A 227 -19.65 18.39 -10.28
N ARG A 228 -19.89 19.69 -10.49
CA ARG A 228 -21.09 20.43 -10.05
C ARG A 228 -21.89 20.97 -11.23
#